data_AF-U6KF61-F1
#
_entry.id   AF-U6KF61-F1
#
_cell.length_a   1.000
_cell.length_b   1.000
_cell.length_c   1.000
_cell.angle_alpha   90.00
_cell.angle_beta   90.00
_cell.angle_gamma   90.00
#
_symmetry.space_group_name_H-M   'P 1'
#
loop_
_entity.id
_entity.type
_entity.pdbx_description
1 polymer ?
#
loop_
_entity_poly.entity_id
_entity_poly.type
_entity_poly.pdbx_seq_one_letter_code
_entity_poly.pdbx_strand_id
1 'polypeptide(L)'
;MGNMRRIAGDLSPKASDPLEVAGEGTDPSPDNANNSGIAAKAGGASPSWRYRGKRARATTAAIAAVAVIVVCGVRYIMSGRSPSYVKASQLGLVDVSQPSLDDVSEPSLDDALQLPLDDVSMQKYMDAFKRAAEEMEKAFPQKSSVREAFQIHFTPSLEDGQNLSRDPLAVIKDHVAKMQECEIPSASSPQARRDFAQHLQLLRSICRAATLRVNELMWFSAKEEQFGVALPFSRDGEPSRHHAFIDLAEWGRKGWYAAHLLMHWGLPGGYSKREVEGAFAQRLQLLLDIEERCNDANLNARYYFMEFLQPFGDGAFNPAHAPAEHQIPYTGEPFRTGAFAQAAAQIFGESDGTTNYAFIRKLSRIADNWTKLKVGAAVKQQEKENADNAQDRLKTKRELMRGLLSQGIPEDDLVMIALFLL
;
A
#
# COMPACT_ATOMS: atom_id res chain seq x y z
N MET A 1 -4.58 -65.89 8.51
CA MET A 1 -5.93 -65.84 9.10
C MET A 1 -6.31 -64.37 9.17
N GLY A 2 -6.94 -63.79 8.12
CA GLY A 2 -8.39 -63.78 7.86
C GLY A 2 -9.01 -62.63 8.68
N ASN A 3 -9.63 -61.57 8.16
CA ASN A 3 -10.45 -61.44 6.96
C ASN A 3 -10.51 -59.99 6.43
N MET A 4 -10.56 -59.87 5.10
CA MET A 4 -11.04 -58.72 4.36
C MET A 4 -12.56 -58.54 4.52
N ARG A 5 -13.06 -57.30 4.51
CA ARG A 5 -14.38 -56.97 3.94
C ARG A 5 -14.30 -55.70 3.10
N ARG A 6 -14.53 -55.88 1.80
CA ARG A 6 -14.96 -54.88 0.83
C ARG A 6 -16.42 -54.52 1.11
N ILE A 7 -16.79 -53.26 0.90
CA ILE A 7 -18.10 -52.92 0.33
C ILE A 7 -17.84 -51.89 -0.78
N ALA A 8 -18.26 -52.26 -1.98
CA ALA A 8 -18.41 -51.44 -3.16
C ALA A 8 -19.91 -51.42 -3.52
N GLY A 9 -20.34 -50.37 -4.21
CA GLY A 9 -21.66 -50.19 -4.81
C GLY A 9 -22.08 -48.73 -4.71
N ASP A 10 -22.53 -48.01 -5.73
CA ASP A 10 -22.80 -48.34 -7.12
C ASP A 10 -22.79 -47.04 -7.94
N LEU A 11 -22.45 -47.16 -9.22
CA LEU A 11 -22.51 -46.11 -10.26
C LEU A 11 -23.86 -46.18 -11.01
N SER A 12 -24.45 -45.01 -11.35
CA SER A 12 -25.06 -44.63 -12.66
C SER A 12 -26.27 -43.68 -12.53
N PRO A 13 -26.72 -42.97 -13.62
CA PRO A 13 -26.12 -42.82 -14.94
C PRO A 13 -26.01 -41.37 -15.49
N LYS A 14 -25.21 -41.31 -16.56
CA LYS A 14 -25.14 -40.39 -17.71
C LYS A 14 -26.42 -39.66 -18.16
N ALA A 15 -26.14 -38.46 -18.68
CA ALA A 15 -26.58 -37.87 -19.95
C ALA A 15 -28.00 -37.32 -20.10
N SER A 16 -28.07 -36.01 -20.30
CA SER A 16 -28.92 -35.38 -21.30
C SER A 16 -28.19 -34.12 -21.79
N ASP A 17 -27.93 -34.08 -23.08
CA ASP A 17 -27.29 -33.00 -23.84
C ASP A 17 -28.40 -32.25 -24.63
N PRO A 18 -28.10 -31.26 -25.49
CA PRO A 18 -28.48 -29.86 -25.34
C PRO A 18 -29.72 -29.43 -26.14
N LEU A 19 -30.25 -28.24 -25.83
CA LEU A 19 -31.28 -27.58 -26.62
C LEU A 19 -30.69 -26.34 -27.31
N GLU A 20 -30.44 -26.51 -28.61
CA GLU A 20 -30.35 -25.41 -29.58
C GLU A 20 -31.69 -24.67 -29.63
N VAL A 21 -31.66 -23.34 -29.51
CA VAL A 21 -32.71 -22.48 -30.07
C VAL A 21 -32.02 -21.41 -30.91
N ALA A 22 -32.15 -21.57 -32.22
CA ALA A 22 -31.94 -20.54 -33.21
C ALA A 22 -33.17 -19.62 -33.31
N GLY A 23 -32.91 -18.35 -33.64
CA GLY A 23 -33.89 -17.30 -33.92
C GLY A 23 -33.22 -15.95 -33.66
N GLU A 24 -32.46 -15.36 -34.57
CA GLU A 24 -32.91 -14.75 -35.85
C GLU A 24 -34.06 -13.75 -35.61
N GLY A 25 -33.74 -12.45 -35.66
CA GLY A 25 -34.75 -11.41 -35.43
C GLY A 25 -34.20 -9.98 -35.34
N THR A 26 -33.82 -9.44 -36.50
CA THR A 26 -33.99 -8.03 -36.91
C THR A 26 -33.31 -6.91 -36.11
N ASP A 27 -32.27 -6.35 -36.73
CA ASP A 27 -32.08 -4.90 -36.81
C ASP A 27 -32.69 -4.47 -38.18
N PRO A 28 -33.49 -3.38 -38.23
CA PRO A 28 -33.02 -2.29 -39.07
C PRO A 28 -33.43 -0.89 -38.58
N SER A 29 -32.46 0.02 -38.64
CA SER A 29 -32.46 1.17 -39.55
C SER A 29 -32.26 2.53 -38.85
N PRO A 30 -31.34 3.34 -39.39
CA PRO A 30 -31.15 4.73 -39.02
C PRO A 30 -32.11 5.65 -39.78
N ASP A 31 -32.40 6.81 -39.19
CA ASP A 31 -32.87 7.99 -39.91
C ASP A 31 -32.36 9.21 -39.13
N ASN A 32 -31.49 10.02 -39.74
CA ASN A 32 -31.84 11.21 -40.54
C ASN A 32 -32.50 12.31 -39.69
N ALA A 33 -32.17 13.60 -39.80
CA ALA A 33 -31.20 14.32 -40.60
C ALA A 33 -31.19 15.77 -40.09
N ASN A 34 -30.17 16.49 -40.56
CA ASN A 34 -30.27 17.86 -41.07
C ASN A 34 -30.30 19.10 -40.16
N ASN A 35 -29.30 19.93 -40.46
CA ASN A 35 -29.40 21.36 -40.78
C ASN A 35 -29.55 22.35 -39.61
N SER A 36 -28.96 23.53 -39.61
CA SER A 36 -28.04 24.24 -40.51
C SER A 36 -27.79 25.63 -39.90
N GLY A 37 -26.68 26.28 -40.27
CA GLY A 37 -26.72 27.70 -40.62
C GLY A 37 -26.46 28.75 -39.52
N ILE A 38 -25.23 29.26 -39.51
CA ILE A 38 -24.87 30.68 -39.77
C ILE A 38 -25.81 31.76 -39.20
N ALA A 39 -25.30 32.61 -38.31
CA ALA A 39 -25.15 34.06 -38.56
C ALA A 39 -24.57 34.81 -37.36
N ALA A 40 -23.53 35.60 -37.64
CA ALA A 40 -23.00 36.64 -36.79
C ALA A 40 -24.03 37.77 -36.57
N LYS A 41 -24.05 38.36 -35.38
CA LYS A 41 -24.33 39.80 -35.21
C LYS A 41 -23.74 40.33 -33.90
N ALA A 42 -22.97 41.40 -34.07
CA ALA A 42 -22.44 42.25 -33.04
C ALA A 42 -23.56 42.95 -32.24
N GLY A 43 -23.30 43.22 -30.96
CA GLY A 43 -24.13 44.07 -30.13
C GLY A 43 -23.51 44.23 -28.75
N GLY A 44 -22.74 45.30 -28.57
CA GLY A 44 -22.14 45.65 -27.29
C GLY A 44 -23.18 46.07 -26.25
N ALA A 45 -22.88 45.76 -24.99
CA ALA A 45 -23.46 46.40 -23.82
C ALA A 45 -22.47 46.32 -22.66
N SER A 46 -21.93 47.47 -22.26
CA SER A 46 -21.06 47.64 -21.10
C SER A 46 -21.88 47.53 -19.80
N PRO A 47 -21.45 46.77 -18.77
CA PRO A 47 -22.00 46.92 -17.44
C PRO A 47 -21.25 48.02 -16.69
N SER A 48 -21.96 49.12 -16.43
CA SER A 48 -21.52 50.19 -15.54
C SER A 48 -21.39 49.69 -14.09
N TRP A 49 -20.17 49.68 -13.56
CA TRP A 49 -19.90 49.27 -12.19
C TRP A 49 -20.03 50.48 -11.26
N ARG A 50 -21.22 50.68 -10.67
CA ARG A 50 -21.40 51.66 -9.58
C ARG A 50 -20.83 51.08 -8.28
N TYR A 51 -19.75 51.69 -7.81
CA TYR A 51 -19.12 51.43 -6.52
C TYR A 51 -20.01 51.97 -5.38
N ARG A 52 -20.55 51.08 -4.53
CA ARG A 52 -21.19 51.43 -3.26
C ARG A 52 -20.33 50.92 -2.10
N GLY A 53 -19.86 51.85 -1.27
CA GLY A 53 -19.02 51.57 -0.10
C GLY A 53 -19.70 50.66 0.91
N LYS A 54 -19.13 49.47 1.12
CA LYS A 54 -19.30 48.59 2.30
C LYS A 54 -18.34 47.39 2.32
N ARG A 55 -17.37 47.30 1.38
CA ARG A 55 -16.46 46.15 1.27
C ARG A 55 -15.27 46.11 2.23
N ALA A 56 -14.91 47.23 2.87
CA ALA A 56 -13.69 47.29 3.67
C ALA A 56 -13.63 46.25 4.82
N ARG A 57 -14.77 45.90 5.45
CA ARG A 57 -14.78 44.89 6.53
C ARG A 57 -14.72 43.44 6.03
N ALA A 58 -15.23 43.16 4.83
CA ALA A 58 -15.22 41.82 4.26
C ALA A 58 -13.82 41.43 3.74
N THR A 59 -13.08 42.39 3.17
CA THR A 59 -11.70 42.15 2.73
C THR A 59 -10.76 41.92 3.91
N THR A 60 -10.93 42.61 5.04
CA THR A 60 -10.08 42.36 6.23
C THR A 60 -10.30 40.97 6.81
N ALA A 61 -11.56 40.48 6.84
CA ALA A 61 -11.87 39.13 7.30
C ALA A 61 -11.29 38.05 6.35
N ALA A 62 -11.35 38.28 5.04
CA ALA A 62 -10.76 37.36 4.06
C ALA A 62 -9.23 37.30 4.15
N ILE A 63 -8.56 38.45 4.34
CA ILE A 63 -7.10 38.51 4.51
C ILE A 63 -6.68 37.81 5.82
N ALA A 64 -7.43 38.02 6.91
CA ALA A 64 -7.17 37.33 8.18
C ALA A 64 -7.34 35.81 8.06
N ALA A 65 -8.37 35.33 7.35
CA ALA A 65 -8.58 33.91 7.11
C ALA A 65 -7.44 33.29 6.27
N VAL A 66 -6.99 33.98 5.22
CA VAL A 66 -5.85 33.53 4.40
C VAL A 66 -4.56 33.51 5.22
N ALA A 67 -4.32 34.53 6.05
CA ALA A 67 -3.14 34.55 6.93
C ALA A 67 -3.16 33.40 7.96
N VAL A 68 -4.32 33.07 8.53
CA VAL A 68 -4.46 31.89 9.43
C VAL A 68 -4.20 30.59 8.67
N ILE A 69 -4.71 30.44 7.44
CA ILE A 69 -4.45 29.26 6.61
C ILE A 69 -2.95 29.12 6.29
N VAL A 70 -2.27 30.21 5.93
CA VAL A 70 -0.83 30.21 5.64
C VAL A 70 -0.02 29.89 6.90
N VAL A 71 -0.34 30.50 8.05
CA VAL A 71 0.37 30.24 9.31
C VAL A 71 0.13 28.81 9.82
N CYS A 72 -1.10 28.29 9.69
CA CYS A 72 -1.42 26.90 9.99
C CYS A 72 -0.74 25.93 9.02
N GLY A 73 -0.66 26.26 7.73
CA GLY A 73 0.04 25.46 6.71
C GLY A 73 1.55 25.40 6.94
N VAL A 74 2.19 26.53 7.25
CA VAL A 74 3.62 26.60 7.58
C VAL A 74 3.91 25.84 8.89
N ARG A 75 3.06 25.98 9.91
CA ARG A 75 3.18 25.16 11.13
C ARG A 75 2.93 23.68 10.89
N TYR A 76 2.06 23.30 9.96
CA TYR A 76 1.83 21.90 9.60
C TYR A 76 3.06 21.30 8.90
N ILE A 77 3.69 22.04 7.99
CA ILE A 77 4.94 21.64 7.33
C ILE A 77 6.10 21.56 8.33
N MET A 78 6.18 22.47 9.30
CA MET A 78 7.22 22.46 10.34
C MET A 78 6.92 21.51 11.52
N SER A 79 5.66 21.13 11.74
CA SER A 79 5.22 20.18 12.77
C SER A 79 5.04 18.77 12.22
N GLY A 80 5.31 18.56 10.93
CA GLY A 80 5.64 17.26 10.38
C GLY A 80 6.89 16.74 11.09
N ARG A 81 6.69 16.16 12.27
CA ARG A 81 7.52 15.06 12.75
C ARG A 81 7.39 13.96 11.69
N SER A 82 8.12 14.10 10.60
CA SER A 82 8.67 12.96 9.91
C SER A 82 9.37 12.14 11.00
N PRO A 83 8.97 10.89 11.28
CA PRO A 83 9.82 10.01 12.04
C PRO A 83 11.18 10.03 11.34
N SER A 84 12.19 10.53 12.04
CA SER A 84 13.58 10.52 11.59
C SER A 84 14.08 9.08 11.58
N TYR A 85 13.60 8.28 10.63
CA TYR A 85 14.02 6.92 10.33
C TYR A 85 14.43 6.79 8.86
N VAL A 86 15.08 7.82 8.33
CA VAL A 86 15.99 7.68 7.18
C VAL A 86 17.23 8.53 7.48
N LYS A 87 18.08 8.04 8.38
CA LYS A 87 19.48 8.47 8.44
C LYS A 87 20.28 7.51 7.56
N ALA A 88 20.14 7.68 6.25
CA ALA A 88 20.99 7.05 5.26
C ALA A 88 21.58 8.14 4.37
N SER A 89 22.91 8.21 4.36
CA SER A 89 23.75 8.97 3.43
C SER A 89 23.81 10.49 3.60
N GLN A 90 24.47 10.94 4.66
CA GLN A 90 25.36 12.10 4.54
C GLN A 90 26.53 11.69 3.65
N LEU A 91 26.42 11.95 2.35
CA LEU A 91 27.55 12.02 1.44
C LEU A 91 28.11 13.44 1.51
N GLY A 92 29.41 13.53 1.75
CA GLY A 92 30.12 14.76 2.07
C GLY A 92 29.93 15.84 0.99
N LEU A 93 29.49 17.00 1.46
CA LEU A 93 29.63 18.25 0.72
C LEU A 93 31.13 18.57 0.67
N VAL A 94 31.76 18.29 -0.47
CA VAL A 94 33.05 18.88 -0.82
C VAL A 94 32.75 20.26 -1.39
N ASP A 95 33.23 21.28 -0.69
CA ASP A 95 33.24 22.67 -1.13
C ASP A 95 34.19 22.79 -2.34
N VAL A 96 33.63 22.79 -3.55
CA VAL A 96 34.39 23.00 -4.79
C VAL A 96 33.98 24.34 -5.38
N SER A 97 34.98 25.21 -5.47
CA SER A 97 34.92 26.54 -6.04
C SER A 97 34.32 26.56 -7.45
N GLN A 98 33.45 27.53 -7.70
CA GLN A 98 32.76 27.77 -8.97
C GLN A 98 33.74 27.90 -10.15
N PRO A 99 33.59 27.07 -11.21
CA PRO A 99 34.08 27.39 -12.53
C PRO A 99 33.03 28.22 -13.29
N SER A 100 33.52 29.10 -14.16
CA SER A 100 32.78 30.00 -15.02
C SER A 100 31.72 29.29 -15.88
N LEU A 101 30.52 29.87 -15.87
CA LEU A 101 29.40 29.65 -16.79
C LEU A 101 29.84 29.93 -18.22
N ASP A 102 30.03 28.89 -19.02
CA ASP A 102 29.71 28.88 -20.46
C ASP A 102 29.57 27.41 -20.89
N ASP A 103 28.38 27.07 -21.40
CA ASP A 103 28.04 25.84 -22.13
C ASP A 103 27.96 24.50 -21.35
N VAL A 104 27.10 24.45 -20.31
CA VAL A 104 26.64 23.17 -19.73
C VAL A 104 25.22 22.92 -20.22
N SER A 105 25.09 22.01 -21.19
CA SER A 105 23.81 21.43 -21.57
C SER A 105 23.13 20.85 -20.33
N GLU A 106 21.94 21.33 -19.97
CA GLU A 106 21.17 20.75 -18.88
C GLU A 106 21.03 19.23 -19.13
N PRO A 107 21.42 18.37 -18.17
CA PRO A 107 21.23 16.95 -18.31
C PRO A 107 19.73 16.70 -18.49
N SER A 108 19.38 16.01 -19.58
CA SER A 108 18.00 15.65 -19.84
C SER A 108 17.42 14.91 -18.64
N LEU A 109 16.16 15.13 -18.31
CA LEU A 109 15.46 14.39 -17.25
C LEU A 109 15.54 12.86 -17.46
N ASP A 110 15.75 12.43 -18.70
CA ASP A 110 15.95 11.03 -19.09
C ASP A 110 17.31 10.46 -18.64
N ASP A 111 18.35 11.28 -18.47
CA ASP A 111 19.66 10.83 -17.99
C ASP A 111 19.69 10.60 -16.47
N ALA A 112 18.86 11.34 -15.71
CA ALA A 112 18.77 11.20 -14.25
C ALA A 112 18.04 9.92 -13.80
N LEU A 113 17.33 9.25 -14.71
CA LEU A 113 16.59 8.01 -14.44
C LEU A 113 17.38 6.74 -14.79
N GLN A 114 18.57 6.87 -15.38
CA GLN A 114 19.36 5.70 -15.77
C GLN A 114 20.07 5.10 -14.56
N LEU A 115 19.84 3.81 -14.33
CA LEU A 115 20.50 3.02 -13.29
C LEU A 115 22.03 2.98 -13.53
N PRO A 116 22.87 3.48 -12.62
CA PRO A 116 24.32 3.36 -12.75
C PRO A 116 24.79 1.90 -12.88
N LEU A 117 25.53 1.57 -13.95
CA LEU A 117 25.97 0.19 -14.26
C LEU A 117 27.48 -0.03 -14.12
N ASP A 118 28.22 0.91 -13.54
CA ASP A 118 29.64 0.76 -13.24
C ASP A 118 29.87 -0.27 -12.12
N ASP A 119 31.10 -0.80 -12.02
CA ASP A 119 31.43 -1.88 -11.07
C ASP A 119 31.15 -1.50 -9.61
N VAL A 120 31.37 -0.24 -9.25
CA VAL A 120 31.13 0.26 -7.88
C VAL A 120 29.64 0.27 -7.58
N SER A 121 28.83 0.72 -8.53
CA SER A 121 27.36 0.70 -8.41
C SER A 121 26.80 -0.72 -8.37
N MET A 122 27.28 -1.63 -9.22
CA MET A 122 26.88 -3.04 -9.22
C MET A 122 27.17 -3.71 -7.89
N GLN A 123 28.36 -3.48 -7.32
CA GLN A 123 28.72 -4.00 -6.01
C GLN A 123 27.81 -3.43 -4.92
N LYS A 124 27.52 -2.14 -4.96
CA LYS A 124 26.60 -1.50 -4.01
C LYS A 124 25.20 -2.10 -4.06
N TYR A 125 24.68 -2.42 -5.25
CA TYR A 125 23.38 -3.08 -5.38
C TYR A 125 23.40 -4.48 -4.78
N MET A 126 24.45 -5.26 -5.05
CA MET A 126 24.62 -6.59 -4.50
C MET A 126 24.69 -6.57 -2.96
N ASP A 127 25.46 -5.64 -2.38
CA ASP A 127 25.59 -5.49 -0.94
C ASP A 127 24.26 -5.06 -0.29
N ALA A 128 23.53 -4.14 -0.94
CA ALA A 128 22.22 -3.69 -0.47
C ALA A 128 21.17 -4.80 -0.51
N PHE A 129 21.20 -5.64 -1.56
CA PHE A 129 20.37 -6.84 -1.68
C PHE A 129 20.71 -7.86 -0.59
N LYS A 130 21.99 -8.21 -0.40
CA LYS A 130 22.43 -9.16 0.63
C LYS A 130 22.02 -8.71 2.02
N ARG A 131 22.19 -7.43 2.34
CA ARG A 131 21.73 -6.85 3.61
C ARG A 131 20.22 -7.01 3.81
N ALA A 132 19.42 -6.70 2.79
CA ALA A 132 17.97 -6.85 2.87
C ALA A 132 17.54 -8.32 3.05
N ALA A 133 18.21 -9.24 2.37
CA ALA A 133 17.98 -10.68 2.53
C ALA A 133 18.31 -11.17 3.95
N GLU A 134 19.44 -10.73 4.52
CA GLU A 134 19.80 -11.04 5.91
C GLU A 134 18.82 -10.43 6.92
N GLU A 135 18.38 -9.20 6.71
CA GLU A 135 17.38 -8.53 7.55
C GLU A 135 16.05 -9.29 7.55
N MET A 136 15.61 -9.75 6.37
CA MET A 136 14.41 -10.59 6.22
C MET A 136 14.53 -11.90 7.00
N GLU A 137 15.66 -12.61 6.87
CA GLU A 137 15.88 -13.87 7.58
C GLU A 137 15.88 -13.66 9.10
N LYS A 138 16.52 -12.59 9.58
CA LYS A 138 16.59 -12.25 11.00
C LYS A 138 15.23 -11.83 11.57
N ALA A 139 14.42 -11.14 10.77
CA ALA A 139 13.10 -10.67 11.18
C ALA A 139 12.08 -11.81 11.27
N PHE A 140 12.23 -12.88 10.50
CA PHE A 140 11.21 -13.92 10.42
C PHE A 140 11.02 -14.65 11.76
N PRO A 141 9.84 -14.52 12.40
CA PRO A 141 9.68 -14.89 13.78
C PRO A 141 9.52 -16.41 13.93
N GLN A 142 9.97 -16.94 15.06
CA GLN A 142 9.66 -18.30 15.46
C GLN A 142 8.20 -18.46 15.94
N LYS A 143 7.52 -17.36 16.27
CA LYS A 143 6.14 -17.37 16.78
C LYS A 143 5.16 -17.83 15.70
N SER A 144 4.43 -18.92 15.95
CA SER A 144 3.53 -19.55 14.99
C SER A 144 2.40 -18.63 14.52
N SER A 145 1.81 -17.82 15.40
CA SER A 145 0.69 -16.93 15.05
C SER A 145 1.07 -15.85 14.03
N VAL A 146 2.27 -15.27 14.14
CA VAL A 146 2.76 -14.29 13.16
C VAL A 146 3.06 -14.96 11.82
N ARG A 147 3.62 -16.18 11.85
CA ARG A 147 3.88 -16.95 10.61
C ARG A 147 2.56 -17.30 9.91
N GLU A 148 1.55 -17.75 10.64
CA GLU A 148 0.22 -18.05 10.09
C GLU A 148 -0.44 -16.79 9.52
N ALA A 149 -0.43 -15.67 10.25
CA ALA A 149 -0.97 -14.42 9.73
C ALA A 149 -0.22 -13.94 8.47
N PHE A 150 1.10 -14.10 8.43
CA PHE A 150 1.88 -13.78 7.24
C PHE A 150 1.53 -14.67 6.05
N GLN A 151 1.34 -15.96 6.32
CA GLN A 151 0.98 -16.94 5.33
C GLN A 151 -0.41 -16.68 4.72
N ILE A 152 -1.38 -16.24 5.54
CA ILE A 152 -2.74 -15.93 5.08
C ILE A 152 -2.76 -14.64 4.24
N HIS A 153 -2.11 -13.59 4.72
CA HIS A 153 -2.32 -12.22 4.20
C HIS A 153 -1.26 -11.74 3.21
N PHE A 154 -0.06 -12.33 3.25
CA PHE A 154 1.11 -11.85 2.51
C PHE A 154 1.80 -12.94 1.68
N THR A 155 1.24 -14.15 1.61
CA THR A 155 1.69 -15.21 0.70
C THR A 155 0.64 -15.44 -0.39
N PRO A 156 1.04 -15.64 -1.66
CA PRO A 156 0.11 -15.94 -2.74
C PRO A 156 -0.83 -17.10 -2.38
N SER A 157 -2.13 -16.85 -2.48
CA SER A 157 -3.20 -17.83 -2.23
C SER A 157 -4.49 -17.38 -2.90
N LEU A 158 -5.29 -18.33 -3.38
CA LEU A 158 -6.58 -18.00 -4.02
C LEU A 158 -7.75 -17.98 -3.02
N GLU A 159 -7.62 -18.74 -1.93
CA GLU A 159 -8.66 -18.96 -0.92
C GLU A 159 -8.04 -19.17 0.46
N ASP A 160 -8.83 -18.92 1.51
CA ASP A 160 -8.41 -19.20 2.88
C ASP A 160 -8.31 -20.72 3.11
N GLY A 161 -7.24 -21.16 3.78
CA GLY A 161 -7.09 -22.57 4.15
C GLY A 161 -6.68 -23.51 3.01
N GLN A 162 -6.23 -22.99 1.86
CA GLN A 162 -5.40 -23.79 0.95
C GLN A 162 -4.22 -24.39 1.71
N ASN A 163 -3.68 -25.52 1.23
CA ASN A 163 -2.50 -26.16 1.83
C ASN A 163 -1.27 -25.28 1.59
N LEU A 164 -1.14 -24.23 2.39
CA LEU A 164 -0.07 -23.27 2.30
C LEU A 164 1.25 -23.96 2.67
N SER A 165 2.32 -23.66 1.92
CA SER A 165 3.68 -24.18 2.13
C SER A 165 4.10 -24.11 3.60
N ARG A 166 4.83 -25.13 4.08
CA ARG A 166 5.34 -25.17 5.46
C ARG A 166 6.25 -23.97 5.82
N ASP A 167 6.86 -23.34 4.81
CA ASP A 167 7.61 -22.09 4.98
C ASP A 167 7.08 -21.02 3.98
N PRO A 168 6.42 -19.95 4.45
CA PRO A 168 5.89 -18.90 3.58
C PRO A 168 6.98 -18.09 2.86
N LEU A 169 8.25 -18.18 3.31
CA LEU A 169 9.38 -17.54 2.64
C LEU A 169 10.12 -18.45 1.67
N ALA A 170 9.74 -19.73 1.53
CA ALA A 170 10.52 -20.71 0.77
C ALA A 170 10.88 -20.24 -0.64
N VAL A 171 9.88 -19.72 -1.37
CA VAL A 171 10.08 -19.24 -2.75
C VAL A 171 11.00 -18.02 -2.78
N ILE A 172 10.82 -17.06 -1.87
CA ILE A 172 11.70 -15.89 -1.76
C ILE A 172 13.14 -16.32 -1.47
N LYS A 173 13.33 -17.25 -0.53
CA LYS A 173 14.66 -17.77 -0.16
C LYS A 173 15.35 -18.48 -1.31
N ASP A 174 14.61 -19.23 -2.12
CA ASP A 174 15.14 -19.89 -3.32
C ASP A 174 15.64 -18.86 -4.34
N HIS A 175 14.85 -17.83 -4.65
CA HIS A 175 15.28 -16.75 -5.54
C HIS A 175 16.47 -15.95 -4.98
N VAL A 176 16.49 -15.70 -3.67
CA VAL A 176 17.63 -15.05 -2.99
C VAL A 176 18.89 -15.90 -3.15
N ALA A 177 18.83 -17.20 -2.89
CA ALA A 177 19.97 -18.10 -2.99
C ALA A 177 20.51 -18.14 -4.42
N LYS A 178 19.62 -18.35 -5.41
CA LYS A 178 20.00 -18.36 -6.84
C LYS A 178 20.65 -17.03 -7.26
N MET A 179 20.12 -15.90 -6.82
CA MET A 179 20.70 -14.60 -7.15
C MET A 179 22.06 -14.35 -6.48
N GLN A 180 22.29 -14.91 -5.28
CA GLN A 180 23.59 -14.82 -4.60
C GLN A 180 24.69 -15.63 -5.28
N GLU A 181 24.32 -16.67 -6.01
CA GLU A 181 25.24 -17.50 -6.82
C GLU A 181 25.60 -16.85 -8.16
N CYS A 182 24.82 -15.88 -8.62
CA CYS A 182 25.10 -15.18 -9.88
C CYS A 182 26.33 -14.26 -9.77
N GLU A 183 27.24 -14.37 -10.74
CA GLU A 183 28.34 -13.44 -10.91
C GLU A 183 27.85 -12.10 -11.49
N ILE A 184 28.50 -11.00 -11.11
CA ILE A 184 28.22 -9.68 -11.70
C ILE A 184 28.61 -9.74 -13.19
N PRO A 185 27.69 -9.42 -14.13
CA PRO A 185 28.00 -9.47 -15.55
C PRO A 185 29.14 -8.53 -15.94
N SER A 186 29.89 -8.89 -16.97
CA SER A 186 30.99 -8.06 -17.49
C SER A 186 30.52 -6.70 -17.98
N ALA A 187 31.37 -5.68 -17.86
CA ALA A 187 31.12 -4.32 -18.34
C ALA A 187 30.90 -4.26 -19.87
N SER A 188 31.38 -5.27 -20.59
CA SER A 188 31.15 -5.43 -22.03
C SER A 188 29.73 -5.86 -22.38
N SER A 189 28.88 -6.21 -21.40
CA SER A 189 27.47 -6.55 -21.61
C SER A 189 26.53 -5.61 -20.83
N PRO A 190 26.30 -4.38 -21.34
CA PRO A 190 25.47 -3.39 -20.66
C PRO A 190 24.05 -3.87 -20.38
N GLN A 191 23.46 -4.65 -21.30
CA GLN A 191 22.11 -5.18 -21.12
C GLN A 191 22.06 -6.20 -19.98
N ALA A 192 22.99 -7.16 -19.93
CA ALA A 192 23.03 -8.13 -18.84
C ALA A 192 23.26 -7.45 -17.49
N ARG A 193 24.07 -6.39 -17.43
CA ARG A 193 24.22 -5.58 -16.20
C ARG A 193 22.94 -4.89 -15.79
N ARG A 194 22.20 -4.32 -16.75
CA ARG A 194 20.92 -3.68 -16.50
C ARG A 194 19.91 -4.69 -15.94
N ASP A 195 19.77 -5.84 -16.60
CA ASP A 195 18.87 -6.92 -16.17
C ASP A 195 19.22 -7.41 -14.76
N PHE A 196 20.51 -7.62 -14.50
CA PHE A 196 21.02 -8.01 -13.19
C PHE A 196 20.72 -6.98 -12.10
N ALA A 197 20.98 -5.70 -12.36
CA ALA A 197 20.76 -4.63 -11.40
C ALA A 197 19.26 -4.41 -11.13
N GLN A 198 18.41 -4.47 -12.15
CA GLN A 198 16.95 -4.41 -12.01
C GLN A 198 16.43 -5.59 -11.18
N HIS A 199 16.92 -6.81 -11.44
CA HIS A 199 16.52 -7.98 -10.67
C HIS A 199 17.00 -7.93 -9.22
N LEU A 200 18.22 -7.41 -8.94
CA LEU A 200 18.68 -7.16 -7.57
C LEU A 200 17.76 -6.18 -6.83
N GLN A 201 17.32 -5.12 -7.51
CA GLN A 201 16.41 -4.15 -6.92
C GLN A 201 15.04 -4.77 -6.60
N LEU A 202 14.47 -5.55 -7.52
CA LEU A 202 13.23 -6.28 -7.29
C LEU A 202 13.33 -7.17 -6.03
N LEU A 203 14.35 -8.03 -5.96
CA LEU A 203 14.51 -8.94 -4.81
C LEU A 203 14.80 -8.18 -3.52
N ARG A 204 15.58 -7.09 -3.57
CA ARG A 204 15.78 -6.20 -2.42
C ARG A 204 14.46 -5.60 -1.93
N SER A 205 13.59 -5.17 -2.84
CA SER A 205 12.27 -4.62 -2.51
C SER A 205 11.36 -5.68 -1.90
N ILE A 206 11.36 -6.90 -2.45
CA ILE A 206 10.63 -8.06 -1.89
C ILE A 206 11.12 -8.38 -0.47
N CYS A 207 12.43 -8.49 -0.25
CA CYS A 207 12.99 -8.78 1.08
C CYS A 207 12.62 -7.69 2.10
N ARG A 208 12.69 -6.41 1.71
CA ARG A 208 12.31 -5.28 2.57
C ARG A 208 10.82 -5.26 2.87
N ALA A 209 9.97 -5.51 1.88
CA ALA A 209 8.53 -5.57 2.07
C ALA A 209 8.13 -6.76 2.97
N ALA A 210 8.72 -7.94 2.77
CA ALA A 210 8.52 -9.10 3.64
C ALA A 210 8.93 -8.79 5.09
N THR A 211 10.10 -8.19 5.28
CA THR A 211 10.58 -7.73 6.61
C THR A 211 9.60 -6.74 7.25
N LEU A 212 9.10 -5.78 6.46
CA LEU A 212 8.13 -4.79 6.91
C LEU A 212 6.83 -5.45 7.39
N ARG A 213 6.24 -6.36 6.59
CA ARG A 213 5.00 -7.06 6.94
C ARG A 213 5.14 -7.94 8.17
N VAL A 214 6.27 -8.60 8.31
CA VAL A 214 6.59 -9.39 9.51
C VAL A 214 6.65 -8.51 10.75
N ASN A 215 7.37 -7.40 10.69
CA ASN A 215 7.47 -6.47 11.82
C ASN A 215 6.11 -5.84 12.17
N GLU A 216 5.27 -5.60 11.17
CA GLU A 216 3.89 -5.15 11.31
C GLU A 216 3.06 -6.16 12.11
N LEU A 217 3.06 -7.43 11.69
CA LEU A 217 2.35 -8.51 12.36
C LEU A 217 2.89 -8.80 13.77
N MET A 218 4.21 -8.69 13.98
CA MET A 218 4.80 -8.79 15.32
C MET A 218 4.29 -7.69 16.24
N TRP A 219 4.21 -6.45 15.75
CA TRP A 219 3.66 -5.34 16.52
C TRP A 219 2.20 -5.59 16.86
N PHE A 220 1.37 -6.02 15.90
CA PHE A 220 -0.02 -6.38 16.15
C PHE A 220 -0.14 -7.49 17.19
N SER A 221 0.63 -8.57 17.06
CA SER A 221 0.59 -9.68 18.00
C SER A 221 0.97 -9.26 19.43
N ALA A 222 1.97 -8.38 19.58
CA ALA A 222 2.32 -7.82 20.88
C ALA A 222 1.20 -6.92 21.47
N LYS A 223 0.47 -6.20 20.61
CA LYS A 223 -0.68 -5.37 21.02
C LYS A 223 -1.91 -6.21 21.38
N GLU A 224 -2.17 -7.29 20.65
CA GLU A 224 -3.23 -8.23 21.01
C GLU A 224 -3.00 -8.84 22.39
N GLU A 225 -1.78 -9.30 22.67
CA GLU A 225 -1.41 -9.83 24.00
C GLU A 225 -1.54 -8.78 25.11
N GLN A 226 -1.16 -7.53 24.81
CA GLN A 226 -1.20 -6.44 25.78
C GLN A 226 -2.63 -5.92 26.05
N PHE A 227 -3.53 -5.97 25.07
CA PHE A 227 -4.79 -5.22 25.10
C PHE A 227 -6.05 -6.04 24.80
N GLY A 228 -5.92 -7.29 24.36
CA GLY A 228 -7.06 -8.14 23.98
C GLY A 228 -7.91 -7.54 22.85
N VAL A 229 -7.31 -6.73 21.98
CA VAL A 229 -7.99 -6.14 20.82
C VAL A 229 -7.89 -7.10 19.65
N ALA A 230 -9.03 -7.39 19.00
CA ALA A 230 -9.06 -8.23 17.82
C ALA A 230 -8.20 -7.59 16.72
N LEU A 231 -7.29 -8.39 16.17
CA LEU A 231 -6.42 -7.92 15.11
C LEU A 231 -7.14 -7.94 13.76
N PRO A 232 -6.78 -7.03 12.84
CA PRO A 232 -7.30 -7.04 11.48
C PRO A 232 -7.07 -8.38 10.75
N PHE A 233 -6.04 -9.11 11.17
CA PHE A 233 -5.52 -10.30 10.50
C PHE A 233 -5.95 -11.62 11.15
N SER A 234 -6.83 -11.58 12.16
CA SER A 234 -7.30 -12.78 12.85
C SER A 234 -8.27 -13.59 11.98
N ARG A 235 -7.98 -14.87 11.80
CA ARG A 235 -8.63 -15.80 10.86
C ARG A 235 -10.17 -15.86 10.94
N ASP A 236 -10.73 -15.72 12.13
CA ASP A 236 -12.16 -15.95 12.32
C ASP A 236 -12.99 -14.66 12.25
N GLY A 237 -12.36 -13.48 12.21
CA GLY A 237 -13.05 -12.18 12.37
C GLY A 237 -13.83 -12.03 13.68
N GLU A 238 -13.99 -13.11 14.46
CA GLU A 238 -14.56 -13.11 15.77
C GLU A 238 -13.54 -12.52 16.74
N PRO A 239 -13.91 -11.48 17.50
CA PRO A 239 -13.07 -11.01 18.58
C PRO A 239 -12.77 -12.18 19.50
N SER A 240 -11.47 -12.40 19.77
CA SER A 240 -11.03 -13.51 20.61
C SER A 240 -11.88 -13.57 21.87
N ARG A 241 -12.70 -14.63 21.98
CA ARG A 241 -13.56 -14.85 23.15
C ARG A 241 -12.75 -15.15 24.42
N HIS A 242 -11.41 -15.16 24.32
CA HIS A 242 -10.50 -15.74 25.30
C HIS A 242 -9.64 -14.75 26.10
N HIS A 243 -9.82 -13.45 25.94
CA HIS A 243 -9.26 -12.51 26.91
C HIS A 243 -10.37 -11.80 27.66
N ALA A 244 -10.66 -12.33 28.86
CA ALA A 244 -11.18 -11.53 29.94
C ALA A 244 -10.38 -10.23 29.97
N PHE A 245 -11.07 -9.14 29.64
CA PHE A 245 -10.69 -7.74 29.85
C PHE A 245 -9.56 -7.71 30.90
N ILE A 246 -8.29 -7.60 30.48
CA ILE A 246 -7.18 -7.36 31.43
C ILE A 246 -7.67 -6.19 32.26
N ASP A 247 -7.81 -6.41 33.56
CA ASP A 247 -8.64 -5.63 34.48
C ASP A 247 -8.55 -4.13 34.17
N LEU A 248 -9.43 -3.65 33.28
CA LEU A 248 -9.39 -2.28 32.78
C LEU A 248 -9.73 -1.29 33.91
N ALA A 249 -10.09 -1.82 35.08
CA ALA A 249 -10.11 -1.10 36.35
C ALA A 249 -8.74 -0.50 36.73
N GLU A 250 -7.60 -1.12 36.39
CA GLU A 250 -6.28 -0.52 36.64
C GLU A 250 -5.99 0.67 35.71
N TRP A 251 -6.48 0.60 34.46
CA TRP A 251 -6.32 1.66 33.46
C TRP A 251 -7.41 2.75 33.60
N GLY A 252 -8.51 2.44 34.28
CA GLY A 252 -9.75 3.21 34.32
C GLY A 252 -9.87 4.30 35.39
N ARG A 253 -8.84 4.56 36.21
CA ARG A 253 -8.97 5.56 37.29
C ARG A 253 -8.85 7.01 36.84
N LYS A 254 -8.18 7.28 35.72
CA LYS A 254 -8.06 8.63 35.17
C LYS A 254 -8.75 8.64 33.81
N GLY A 255 -9.79 9.44 33.68
CA GLY A 255 -10.43 9.58 32.40
C GLY A 255 -9.62 10.48 31.46
N TRP A 256 -9.98 10.38 30.20
CA TRP A 256 -9.32 10.97 29.07
C TRP A 256 -10.21 12.02 28.43
N TYR A 257 -9.61 13.16 28.11
CA TYR A 257 -10.23 14.22 27.33
C TYR A 257 -9.95 14.00 25.85
N ALA A 258 -10.84 14.50 24.98
CA ALA A 258 -10.64 14.51 23.54
C ALA A 258 -9.29 15.12 23.13
N ALA A 259 -8.82 16.11 23.88
CA ALA A 259 -7.53 16.75 23.66
C ALA A 259 -6.35 15.77 23.76
N HIS A 260 -6.39 14.80 24.68
CA HIS A 260 -5.33 13.79 24.78
C HIS A 260 -5.27 12.90 23.54
N LEU A 261 -6.44 12.51 23.02
CA LEU A 261 -6.53 11.76 21.75
C LEU A 261 -5.90 12.57 20.62
N LEU A 262 -6.34 13.81 20.41
CA LEU A 262 -5.83 14.64 19.31
C LEU A 262 -4.33 14.95 19.43
N MET A 263 -3.83 15.20 20.65
CA MET A 263 -2.41 15.46 20.91
C MET A 263 -1.51 14.28 20.55
N HIS A 264 -2.00 13.03 20.65
CA HIS A 264 -1.24 11.84 20.25
C HIS A 264 -0.84 11.89 18.76
N TRP A 265 -1.73 12.39 17.89
CA TRP A 265 -1.45 12.63 16.47
C TRP A 265 -0.96 14.06 16.16
N GLY A 266 -0.51 14.80 17.16
CA GLY A 266 0.00 16.18 16.98
C GLY A 266 -1.07 17.19 16.56
N LEU A 267 -2.35 16.85 16.68
CA LEU A 267 -3.46 17.74 16.35
C LEU A 267 -3.80 18.64 17.55
N PRO A 268 -4.19 19.91 17.31
CA PRO A 268 -4.59 20.80 18.38
C PRO A 268 -5.86 20.27 19.07
N GLY A 269 -5.76 19.98 20.36
CA GLY A 269 -6.89 19.59 21.18
C GLY A 269 -7.76 20.79 21.57
N GLY A 270 -9.04 20.78 21.20
CA GLY A 270 -10.00 21.72 21.78
C GLY A 270 -10.21 21.46 23.27
N TYR A 271 -10.67 22.47 24.02
CA TYR A 271 -10.99 22.34 25.45
C TYR A 271 -12.32 21.59 25.64
N SER A 272 -12.35 20.29 25.32
CA SER A 272 -13.45 19.44 25.75
C SER A 272 -13.31 19.18 27.25
N LYS A 273 -14.30 19.62 28.04
CA LYS A 273 -14.40 19.28 29.47
C LYS A 273 -14.97 17.88 29.71
N ARG A 274 -15.37 17.17 28.63
CA ARG A 274 -15.96 15.84 28.74
C ARG A 274 -14.86 14.82 28.90
N GLU A 275 -14.98 14.03 29.95
CA GLU A 275 -14.07 12.95 30.28
C GLU A 275 -14.71 11.62 29.91
N VAL A 276 -13.92 10.73 29.31
CA VAL A 276 -14.31 9.34 29.03
C VAL A 276 -13.36 8.42 29.78
N GLU A 277 -13.88 7.32 30.28
CA GLU A 277 -13.11 6.29 30.97
C GLU A 277 -11.87 5.88 30.16
N GLY A 278 -10.68 5.95 30.77
CA GLY A 278 -9.39 5.84 30.09
C GLY A 278 -9.25 4.56 29.26
N ALA A 279 -9.77 3.46 29.80
CA ALA A 279 -9.95 2.18 29.15
C ALA A 279 -10.49 2.25 27.71
N PHE A 280 -11.64 2.93 27.52
CA PHE A 280 -12.27 3.05 26.20
C PHE A 280 -11.49 3.97 25.28
N ALA A 281 -10.93 5.05 25.82
CA ALA A 281 -10.13 6.00 25.04
C ALA A 281 -8.84 5.36 24.53
N GLN A 282 -8.15 4.58 25.37
CA GLN A 282 -6.92 3.86 25.01
C GLN A 282 -7.19 2.74 24.01
N ARG A 283 -8.30 1.99 24.16
CA ARG A 283 -8.70 1.00 23.14
C ARG A 283 -8.98 1.67 21.79
N LEU A 284 -9.69 2.80 21.79
CA LEU A 284 -9.93 3.55 20.56
C LEU A 284 -8.63 4.06 19.95
N GLN A 285 -7.72 4.60 20.77
CA GLN A 285 -6.42 5.06 20.33
C GLN A 285 -5.63 3.93 19.67
N LEU A 286 -5.57 2.75 20.30
CA LEU A 286 -4.87 1.60 19.74
C LEU A 286 -5.46 1.14 18.41
N LEU A 287 -6.79 1.12 18.29
CA LEU A 287 -7.46 0.75 17.05
C LEU A 287 -7.19 1.76 15.91
N LEU A 288 -7.03 3.04 16.24
CA LEU A 288 -6.62 4.07 15.29
C LEU A 288 -5.12 3.97 14.95
N ASP A 289 -4.26 3.63 15.93
CA ASP A 289 -2.84 3.34 15.70
C ASP A 289 -2.67 2.14 14.74
N ILE A 290 -3.54 1.14 14.84
CA ILE A 290 -3.58 0.00 13.89
C ILE A 290 -3.87 0.48 12.47
N GLU A 291 -4.89 1.33 12.28
CA GLU A 291 -5.24 1.89 10.96
C GLU A 291 -4.07 2.69 10.37
N GLU A 292 -3.48 3.60 11.17
CA GLU A 292 -2.33 4.40 10.76
C GLU A 292 -1.15 3.51 10.38
N ARG A 293 -0.84 2.50 11.21
CA ARG A 293 0.29 1.60 10.97
C ARG A 293 0.12 0.78 9.69
N CYS A 294 -1.09 0.28 9.43
CA CYS A 294 -1.41 -0.41 8.18
C CYS A 294 -1.19 0.50 6.96
N ASN A 295 -1.62 1.77 7.06
CA ASN A 295 -1.46 2.73 5.97
C ASN A 295 0.01 3.10 5.75
N ASP A 296 0.76 3.33 6.81
CA ASP A 296 2.21 3.59 6.76
C ASP A 296 2.96 2.40 6.17
N ALA A 297 2.62 1.17 6.58
CA ALA A 297 3.25 -0.04 6.07
C ALA A 297 3.01 -0.19 4.56
N ASN A 298 1.80 0.08 4.08
CA ASN A 298 1.51 0.05 2.65
C ASN A 298 2.25 1.14 1.87
N LEU A 299 2.31 2.36 2.41
CA LEU A 299 3.05 3.45 1.78
C LEU A 299 4.55 3.11 1.67
N ASN A 300 5.12 2.51 2.71
CA ASN A 300 6.50 2.06 2.73
C ASN A 300 6.74 0.89 1.77
N ALA A 301 5.83 -0.09 1.71
CA ALA A 301 5.91 -1.18 0.74
C ALA A 301 5.88 -0.63 -0.69
N ARG A 302 4.94 0.27 -1.00
CA ARG A 302 4.88 1.01 -2.27
C ARG A 302 6.20 1.69 -2.56
N TYR A 303 6.76 2.44 -1.61
CA TYR A 303 8.04 3.12 -1.78
C TYR A 303 9.18 2.15 -2.15
N TYR A 304 9.25 0.98 -1.51
CA TYR A 304 10.24 -0.03 -1.87
C TYR A 304 10.08 -0.55 -3.29
N PHE A 305 8.86 -0.78 -3.76
CA PHE A 305 8.63 -1.22 -5.14
C PHE A 305 8.75 -0.08 -6.17
N MET A 306 8.52 1.17 -5.77
CA MET A 306 8.73 2.33 -6.63
C MET A 306 10.20 2.49 -7.04
N GLU A 307 11.17 2.18 -6.17
CA GLU A 307 12.59 2.17 -6.57
C GLU A 307 12.83 1.24 -7.78
N PHE A 308 12.14 0.08 -7.83
CA PHE A 308 12.22 -0.87 -8.94
C PHE A 308 11.38 -0.43 -10.15
N LEU A 309 10.21 0.18 -9.93
CA LEU A 309 9.29 0.56 -11.01
C LEU A 309 9.69 1.88 -11.71
N GLN A 310 10.39 2.78 -11.02
CA GLN A 310 10.75 4.11 -11.50
C GLN A 310 11.54 4.11 -12.83
N PRO A 311 12.51 3.21 -13.07
CA PRO A 311 13.23 3.15 -14.34
C PRO A 311 12.34 2.87 -15.56
N PHE A 312 11.11 2.39 -15.34
CA PHE A 312 10.17 2.10 -16.41
C PHE A 312 9.22 3.28 -16.71
N GLY A 313 9.40 4.42 -16.01
CA GLY A 313 8.71 5.69 -16.25
C GLY A 313 7.19 5.62 -16.14
N ASP A 314 6.50 6.56 -16.79
CA ASP A 314 5.03 6.56 -16.93
C ASP A 314 4.53 5.33 -17.72
N GLY A 315 5.42 4.64 -18.45
CA GLY A 315 5.12 3.38 -19.13
C GLY A 315 4.76 2.24 -18.17
N ALA A 316 5.23 2.28 -16.92
CA ALA A 316 4.79 1.35 -15.87
C ALA A 316 3.27 1.46 -15.60
N PHE A 317 2.69 2.64 -15.81
CA PHE A 317 1.28 2.92 -15.55
C PHE A 317 0.44 3.09 -16.84
N ASN A 318 1.09 3.14 -18.00
CA ASN A 318 0.44 3.21 -19.31
C ASN A 318 0.66 1.91 -20.11
N PRO A 319 -0.37 1.05 -20.27
CA PRO A 319 -0.22 -0.21 -21.00
C PRO A 319 0.18 -0.05 -22.47
N ALA A 320 0.01 1.14 -23.06
CA ALA A 320 0.48 1.45 -24.42
C ALA A 320 2.01 1.54 -24.52
N HIS A 321 2.71 1.66 -23.39
CA HIS A 321 4.17 1.77 -23.28
C HIS A 321 4.70 0.72 -22.31
N ALA A 322 4.25 -0.53 -22.49
CA ALA A 322 4.62 -1.64 -21.63
C ALA A 322 6.14 -1.64 -21.35
N PRO A 323 6.55 -1.64 -20.07
CA PRO A 323 7.95 -1.69 -19.68
C PRO A 323 8.68 -2.80 -20.42
N ALA A 324 9.91 -2.53 -20.86
CA ALA A 324 10.79 -3.61 -21.33
C ALA A 324 10.93 -4.65 -20.20
N GLU A 325 10.60 -5.91 -20.51
CA GLU A 325 10.82 -7.02 -19.58
C GLU A 325 12.33 -7.18 -19.36
N HIS A 326 12.76 -7.28 -18.11
CA HIS A 326 14.16 -7.60 -17.79
C HIS A 326 14.32 -9.10 -17.63
N GLN A 327 15.48 -9.63 -18.01
CA GLN A 327 15.75 -11.06 -17.86
C GLN A 327 16.15 -11.39 -16.41
N ILE A 328 15.63 -12.51 -15.91
CA ILE A 328 16.02 -13.06 -14.61
C ILE A 328 17.40 -13.71 -14.78
N PRO A 329 18.46 -13.24 -14.08
CA PRO A 329 19.84 -13.63 -14.40
C PRO A 329 20.17 -15.13 -14.33
N TYR A 330 19.51 -15.88 -13.45
CA TYR A 330 19.77 -17.31 -13.23
C TYR A 330 18.87 -18.24 -14.05
N THR A 331 17.81 -17.73 -14.68
CA THR A 331 16.91 -18.55 -15.54
C THR A 331 16.92 -18.11 -17.00
N GLY A 332 17.25 -16.85 -17.28
CA GLY A 332 17.08 -16.24 -18.60
C GLY A 332 15.63 -15.90 -18.94
N GLU A 333 14.67 -16.27 -18.08
CA GLU A 333 13.25 -16.00 -18.29
C GLU A 333 12.95 -14.51 -18.09
N PRO A 334 12.03 -13.92 -18.88
CA PRO A 334 11.64 -12.53 -18.70
C PRO A 334 10.78 -12.36 -17.43
N PHE A 335 11.09 -11.35 -16.62
CA PHE A 335 10.19 -10.90 -15.56
C PHE A 335 9.07 -10.02 -16.14
N ARG A 336 7.82 -10.29 -15.77
CA ARG A 336 6.63 -9.61 -16.30
C ARG A 336 6.40 -8.25 -15.62
N THR A 337 7.34 -7.32 -15.75
CA THR A 337 7.30 -5.99 -15.13
C THR A 337 5.99 -5.25 -15.42
N GLY A 338 5.50 -5.29 -16.67
CA GLY A 338 4.25 -4.62 -17.04
C GLY A 338 3.03 -5.17 -16.31
N ALA A 339 2.93 -6.49 -16.16
CA ALA A 339 1.83 -7.14 -15.44
C ALA A 339 1.87 -6.78 -13.94
N PHE A 340 3.06 -6.81 -13.34
CA PHE A 340 3.24 -6.38 -11.96
C PHE A 340 2.89 -4.90 -11.77
N ALA A 341 3.39 -4.02 -12.63
CA ALA A 341 3.13 -2.59 -12.55
C ALA A 341 1.64 -2.26 -12.68
N GLN A 342 0.93 -2.91 -13.60
CA GLN A 342 -0.52 -2.76 -13.76
C GLN A 342 -1.29 -3.23 -12.51
N ALA A 343 -0.92 -4.37 -11.92
CA ALA A 343 -1.56 -4.86 -10.71
C ALA A 343 -1.25 -3.95 -9.50
N ALA A 344 0.00 -3.50 -9.37
CA ALA A 344 0.41 -2.55 -8.34
C ALA A 344 -0.33 -1.21 -8.46
N ALA A 345 -0.55 -0.70 -9.68
CA ALA A 345 -1.29 0.53 -9.94
C ALA A 345 -2.74 0.46 -9.41
N GLN A 346 -3.40 -0.69 -9.52
CA GLN A 346 -4.75 -0.88 -8.99
C GLN A 346 -4.76 -0.79 -7.46
N ILE A 347 -3.79 -1.45 -6.80
CA ILE A 347 -3.63 -1.35 -5.33
C ILE A 347 -3.31 0.10 -4.91
N PHE A 348 -2.45 0.79 -5.66
CA PHE A 348 -2.07 2.17 -5.34
C PHE A 348 -3.24 3.14 -5.48
N GLY A 349 -4.04 3.00 -6.54
CA GLY A 349 -5.24 3.82 -6.75
C GLY A 349 -6.24 3.69 -5.61
N GLU A 350 -6.40 2.49 -5.03
CA GLU A 350 -7.24 2.27 -3.85
C GLU A 350 -6.64 2.95 -2.59
N SER A 351 -5.32 2.87 -2.41
CA SER A 351 -4.63 3.44 -1.24
C SER A 351 -4.63 4.97 -1.19
N ASP A 352 -4.61 5.63 -2.34
CA ASP A 352 -4.61 7.10 -2.45
C ASP A 352 -5.98 7.71 -2.06
N GLY A 353 -7.04 6.90 -1.99
CA GLY A 353 -8.36 7.30 -1.51
C GLY A 353 -8.40 7.66 -0.01
N THR A 354 -7.52 7.04 0.80
CA THR A 354 -7.36 7.34 2.23
C THR A 354 -6.35 8.44 2.47
N THR A 355 -6.67 9.65 2.00
CA THR A 355 -5.83 10.84 2.26
C THR A 355 -5.60 11.04 3.76
N ASN A 356 -4.41 11.52 4.15
CA ASN A 356 -4.13 11.99 5.53
C ASN A 356 -5.25 12.91 6.06
N TYR A 357 -5.89 13.66 5.17
CA TYR A 357 -7.03 14.51 5.49
C TYR A 357 -8.29 13.73 5.91
N ALA A 358 -8.58 12.58 5.32
CA ALA A 358 -9.70 11.72 5.73
C ALA A 358 -9.50 11.19 7.15
N PHE A 359 -8.28 10.73 7.48
CA PHE A 359 -7.93 10.28 8.82
C PHE A 359 -8.01 11.42 9.85
N ILE A 360 -7.44 12.60 9.54
CA ILE A 360 -7.55 13.79 10.40
C ILE A 360 -9.02 14.19 10.62
N ARG A 361 -9.86 14.19 9.58
CA ARG A 361 -11.30 14.47 9.72
C ARG A 361 -12.00 13.44 10.60
N LYS A 362 -11.63 12.16 10.50
CA LYS A 362 -12.16 11.09 11.34
C LYS A 362 -11.80 11.33 12.81
N LEU A 363 -10.53 11.65 13.11
CA LEU A 363 -10.08 12.01 14.46
C LEU A 363 -10.84 13.21 15.02
N SER A 364 -10.97 14.30 14.25
CA SER A 364 -11.72 15.48 14.66
C SER A 364 -13.19 15.17 14.95
N ARG A 365 -13.86 14.38 14.10
CA ARG A 365 -15.26 13.96 14.31
C ARG A 365 -15.42 13.10 15.57
N ILE A 366 -14.47 12.23 15.86
CA ILE A 366 -14.46 11.44 17.11
C ILE A 366 -14.32 12.38 18.31
N ALA A 367 -13.37 13.32 18.26
CA ALA A 367 -13.12 14.29 19.31
C ALA A 367 -14.32 15.24 19.56
N ASP A 368 -15.00 15.70 18.51
CA ASP A 368 -16.20 16.54 18.62
C ASP A 368 -17.36 15.80 19.30
N ASN A 369 -17.40 14.46 19.19
CA ASN A 369 -18.43 13.61 19.76
C ASN A 369 -17.99 12.94 21.08
N TRP A 370 -16.98 13.45 21.77
CA TRP A 370 -16.35 12.80 22.94
C TRP A 370 -17.29 12.62 24.13
N THR A 371 -17.94 11.46 24.18
CA THR A 371 -18.85 10.99 25.24
C THR A 371 -18.70 9.48 25.37
N LYS A 372 -18.97 8.89 26.55
CA LYS A 372 -18.84 7.44 26.77
C LYS A 372 -19.57 6.61 25.71
N LEU A 373 -20.81 6.97 25.40
CA LEU A 373 -21.63 6.28 24.41
C LEU A 373 -21.02 6.35 23.00
N LYS A 374 -20.59 7.55 22.57
CA LYS A 374 -20.05 7.76 21.21
C LYS A 374 -18.65 7.20 21.05
N VAL A 375 -17.79 7.28 22.06
CA VAL A 375 -16.46 6.64 22.06
C VAL A 375 -16.61 5.12 22.02
N GLY A 376 -17.52 4.54 22.81
CA GLY A 376 -17.82 3.11 22.74
C GLY A 376 -18.33 2.67 21.36
N ALA A 377 -19.15 3.49 20.71
CA ALA A 377 -19.58 3.25 19.32
C ALA A 377 -18.41 3.36 18.33
N ALA A 378 -17.53 4.36 18.50
CA ALA A 378 -16.35 4.54 17.66
C ALA A 378 -15.36 3.37 17.79
N VAL A 379 -15.18 2.80 18.99
CA VAL A 379 -14.37 1.59 19.20
C VAL A 379 -14.90 0.43 18.36
N LYS A 380 -16.19 0.12 18.48
CA LYS A 380 -16.82 -0.98 17.72
C LYS A 380 -16.73 -0.76 16.22
N GLN A 381 -16.97 0.47 15.78
CA GLN A 381 -16.89 0.84 14.38
C GLN A 381 -15.46 0.71 13.85
N GLN A 382 -14.45 1.17 14.58
CA GLN A 382 -13.05 1.10 14.18
C GLN A 382 -12.55 -0.35 14.12
N GLU A 383 -12.92 -1.18 15.08
CA GLU A 383 -12.57 -2.61 15.09
C GLU A 383 -13.11 -3.32 13.85
N LYS A 384 -14.37 -3.05 13.50
CA LYS A 384 -14.98 -3.55 12.27
C LYS A 384 -14.28 -2.99 11.02
N GLU A 385 -14.06 -1.68 10.94
CA GLU A 385 -13.38 -1.06 9.79
C GLU A 385 -11.99 -1.62 9.57
N ASN A 386 -11.23 -1.89 10.65
CA ASN A 386 -9.90 -2.48 10.54
C ASN A 386 -9.95 -3.90 9.96
N ALA A 387 -10.88 -4.75 10.43
CA ALA A 387 -11.05 -6.11 9.92
C ALA A 387 -11.56 -6.12 8.46
N ASP A 388 -12.60 -5.33 8.17
CA ASP A 388 -13.17 -5.21 6.82
C ASP A 388 -12.10 -4.73 5.82
N ASN A 389 -11.31 -3.71 6.18
CA ASN A 389 -10.23 -3.20 5.32
C ASN A 389 -9.14 -4.24 5.03
N ALA A 390 -8.76 -5.07 6.00
CA ALA A 390 -7.78 -6.12 5.80
C ALA A 390 -8.33 -7.20 4.85
N GLN A 391 -9.58 -7.59 5.03
CA GLN A 391 -10.23 -8.59 4.20
C GLN A 391 -10.48 -8.09 2.77
N ASP A 392 -10.93 -6.85 2.60
CA ASP A 392 -11.15 -6.24 1.29
C ASP A 392 -9.83 -6.16 0.51
N ARG A 393 -8.72 -5.80 1.16
CA ARG A 393 -7.39 -5.79 0.52
C ARG A 393 -6.95 -7.19 0.09
N LEU A 394 -7.12 -8.19 0.94
CA LEU A 394 -6.79 -9.57 0.59
C LEU A 394 -7.65 -10.06 -0.58
N LYS A 395 -8.94 -9.69 -0.60
CA LYS A 395 -9.85 -9.99 -1.70
C LYS A 395 -9.38 -9.33 -3.00
N THR A 396 -9.03 -8.04 -2.99
CA THR A 396 -8.47 -7.34 -4.16
C THR A 396 -7.22 -8.06 -4.67
N LYS A 397 -6.27 -8.41 -3.80
CA LYS A 397 -5.05 -9.16 -4.19
C LYS A 397 -5.37 -10.50 -4.85
N ARG A 398 -6.34 -11.23 -4.31
CA ARG A 398 -6.80 -12.51 -4.88
C ARG A 398 -7.46 -12.35 -6.25
N GLU A 399 -8.25 -11.29 -6.43
CA GLU A 399 -8.86 -10.98 -7.73
C GLU A 399 -7.78 -10.61 -8.77
N LEU A 400 -6.80 -9.80 -8.37
CA LEU A 400 -5.64 -9.48 -9.21
C LEU A 400 -4.83 -10.73 -9.56
N MET A 401 -4.56 -11.61 -8.59
CA MET A 401 -3.88 -12.88 -8.79
C MET A 401 -4.63 -13.77 -9.80
N ARG A 402 -5.96 -13.90 -9.69
CA ARG A 402 -6.77 -14.64 -10.68
C ARG A 402 -6.63 -14.05 -12.08
N GLY A 403 -6.61 -12.72 -12.20
CA GLY A 403 -6.34 -12.02 -13.45
C GLY A 403 -4.97 -12.39 -14.02
N LEU A 404 -3.91 -12.36 -13.21
CA LEU A 404 -2.55 -12.70 -13.61
C LEU A 404 -2.39 -14.19 -13.99
N LEU A 405 -3.03 -15.11 -13.24
CA LEU A 405 -3.07 -16.54 -13.57
C LEU A 405 -3.74 -16.78 -14.93
N SER A 406 -4.83 -16.06 -15.23
CA SER A 406 -5.51 -16.15 -16.53
C SER A 406 -4.66 -15.66 -17.71
N GLN A 407 -3.62 -14.86 -17.43
CA GLN A 407 -2.61 -14.43 -18.40
C GLN A 407 -1.43 -15.40 -18.52
N GLY A 408 -1.46 -16.52 -17.79
CA GLY A 408 -0.42 -17.56 -17.82
C GLY A 408 0.77 -17.29 -16.89
N ILE A 409 0.65 -16.34 -15.95
CA ILE A 409 1.69 -16.11 -14.94
C ILE A 409 1.59 -17.22 -13.88
N PRO A 410 2.68 -17.95 -13.57
CA PRO A 410 2.66 -19.01 -12.56
C PRO A 410 2.28 -18.52 -11.16
N GLU A 411 1.71 -19.41 -10.34
CA GLU A 411 1.31 -19.11 -8.95
C GLU A 411 2.52 -18.78 -8.05
N ASP A 412 3.66 -19.43 -8.30
CA ASP A 412 4.91 -19.27 -7.57
C ASP A 412 5.83 -18.17 -8.15
N ASP A 413 5.34 -17.40 -9.13
CA ASP A 413 6.10 -16.31 -9.74
C ASP A 413 6.37 -15.16 -8.76
N LEU A 414 7.54 -14.52 -8.89
CA LEU A 414 7.91 -13.31 -8.12
C LEU A 414 6.88 -12.18 -8.27
N VAL A 415 6.14 -12.11 -9.38
CA VAL A 415 5.02 -11.18 -9.56
C VAL A 415 3.94 -11.40 -8.50
N MET A 416 3.55 -12.65 -8.26
CA MET A 416 2.53 -12.99 -7.27
C MET A 416 3.01 -12.66 -5.87
N ILE A 417 4.27 -12.98 -5.57
CA ILE A 417 4.89 -12.66 -4.28
C ILE A 417 4.91 -11.15 -4.05
N ALA A 418 5.38 -10.37 -5.03
CA ALA A 418 5.43 -8.93 -4.93
C ALA A 418 4.03 -8.32 -4.74
N LEU A 419 3.03 -8.82 -5.48
CA LEU A 419 1.63 -8.41 -5.36
C LEU A 419 1.09 -8.60 -3.93
N PHE A 420 1.36 -9.75 -3.30
CA PHE A 420 0.84 -10.02 -1.96
C PHE A 420 1.56 -9.23 -0.87
N LEU A 421 2.78 -8.74 -1.12
CA LEU A 421 3.53 -7.90 -0.19
C LEU A 421 3.16 -6.41 -0.24
N LEU A 422 2.59 -5.94 -1.36
CA LEU A 422 1.99 -4.61 -1.49
C LEU A 422 0.78 -4.43 -0.58
#